data_AF-A0A383RYU8-F1
#
_entry.id   AF-A0A383RYU8-F1
#
_cell.length_a   1.000
_cell.length_b   1.000
_cell.length_c   1.000
_cell.angle_alpha   90.00
_cell.angle_beta   90.00
_cell.angle_gamma   90.00
#
_symmetry.space_group_name_H-M   'P 1'
#
loop_
_entity.id
_entity.type
_entity.pdbx_description
1 polymer ?
#
loop_
_entity_poly.entity_id
_entity_poly.type
_entity_poly.pdbx_seq_one_letter_code
_entity_poly.pdbx_strand_id
1 'polypeptide(L)'
;MKRVGIALGCLGVLVLAGILSGTRTSPPLGSVAGCQAYNGLPAGWQSNPQAGMLHIRGGRFTPGSGAGYPDERPLAAVAIEDFWIDRTEVTRAQFAAFVSATGYLTDAERAGAAAVFRVPGDNPASASPLPWWQYLKGANWRYPDGPNGPAAVLDQQPVTQVTLADAQAYAQWRGNTLPSEAQWEYAARAGGDSQRLGEEPRDAHGRPVANYWQGIFPLTNDAEDGFAGLAPVGCFAANDLGLFDMIGNVWEWTTDVQRGLLISHANGDPGLLRGASGQPGPRIIKGGSFLCATSYCARYRAAARERQDADLATAHVGFRTVRLITAPDSTQPE
;
A
#
# COMPACT_ATOMS: atom_id res chain seq x y z
N MET A 1 -19.34 20.32 -74.72
CA MET A 1 -20.52 19.84 -73.96
C MET A 1 -20.17 19.82 -72.47
N LYS A 2 -21.16 20.17 -71.64
CA LYS A 2 -21.10 20.67 -70.26
C LYS A 2 -20.19 19.92 -69.27
N ARG A 3 -19.38 20.67 -68.51
CA ARG A 3 -18.79 20.25 -67.23
C ARG A 3 -19.91 20.25 -66.18
N VAL A 4 -20.11 19.13 -65.49
CA VAL A 4 -20.98 19.03 -64.30
C VAL A 4 -20.07 18.95 -63.09
N GLY A 5 -20.08 20.00 -62.26
CA GLY A 5 -19.44 19.99 -60.95
C GLY A 5 -20.39 19.41 -59.91
N ILE A 6 -19.92 18.41 -59.17
CA ILE A 6 -20.60 17.89 -57.98
C ILE A 6 -19.87 18.50 -56.78
N ALA A 7 -20.51 19.45 -56.11
CA ALA A 7 -20.07 19.96 -54.82
C ALA A 7 -20.60 19.02 -53.74
N LEU A 8 -19.71 18.24 -53.12
CA LEU A 8 -20.02 17.53 -51.87
C LEU A 8 -19.86 18.52 -50.72
N GLY A 9 -20.97 18.92 -50.10
CA GLY A 9 -20.97 19.70 -48.87
C GLY A 9 -20.55 18.81 -47.69
N CYS A 10 -19.41 19.11 -47.07
CA CYS A 10 -19.05 18.55 -45.76
C CYS A 10 -19.88 19.25 -44.68
N LEU A 11 -20.91 18.58 -44.17
CA LEU A 11 -21.61 18.99 -42.95
C LEU A 11 -20.69 18.61 -41.77
N GLY A 12 -19.96 19.60 -41.24
CA GLY A 12 -19.22 19.45 -40.00
C GLY A 12 -20.18 19.34 -38.81
N VAL A 13 -20.30 18.15 -38.23
CA VAL A 13 -20.97 17.96 -36.94
C VAL A 13 -19.99 18.36 -35.85
N LEU A 14 -20.13 19.60 -35.36
CA LEU A 14 -19.50 20.05 -34.13
C LEU A 14 -20.18 19.36 -32.96
N VAL A 15 -19.56 18.29 -32.44
CA VAL A 15 -19.92 17.71 -31.15
C VAL A 15 -19.37 18.66 -30.07
N LEU A 16 -20.24 19.52 -29.52
CA LEU A 16 -19.93 20.22 -28.29
C LEU A 16 -19.84 19.20 -27.16
N ALA A 17 -18.62 18.83 -26.77
CA ALA A 17 -18.37 18.17 -25.51
C ALA A 17 -18.59 19.19 -24.39
N GLY A 18 -19.79 19.19 -23.81
CA GLY A 18 -20.07 19.92 -22.58
C GLY A 18 -19.23 19.36 -21.44
N ILE A 19 -18.19 20.09 -21.02
CA ILE A 19 -17.48 19.81 -19.77
C ILE A 19 -18.42 20.25 -18.65
N LEU A 20 -19.24 19.32 -18.16
CA LEU A 20 -19.88 19.46 -16.86
C LEU A 20 -18.77 19.35 -15.80
N SER A 21 -18.23 20.50 -15.39
CA SER A 21 -17.36 20.67 -14.21
C SER A 21 -18.15 20.46 -12.92
N GLY A 22 -18.83 19.32 -12.79
CA GLY A 22 -19.37 18.88 -11.51
C GLY A 22 -18.20 18.50 -10.60
N THR A 23 -18.10 19.14 -9.45
CA THR A 23 -17.21 18.72 -8.37
C THR A 23 -17.59 17.29 -7.97
N ARG A 24 -16.92 16.28 -8.53
CA ARG A 24 -17.10 14.90 -8.12
C ARG A 24 -16.60 14.77 -6.68
N THR A 25 -17.53 14.69 -5.74
CA THR A 25 -17.23 14.34 -4.36
C THR A 25 -16.83 12.87 -4.32
N SER A 26 -15.69 12.54 -3.71
CA SER A 26 -15.31 11.14 -3.47
C SER A 26 -16.37 10.47 -2.59
N PRO A 27 -16.73 9.20 -2.85
CA PRO A 27 -17.64 8.47 -1.97
C PRO A 27 -17.04 8.34 -0.57
N PRO A 28 -17.88 8.26 0.48
CA PRO A 28 -17.38 7.97 1.82
C PRO A 28 -16.77 6.57 1.86
N LEU A 29 -15.51 6.49 2.28
CA LEU A 29 -14.82 5.23 2.60
C LEU A 29 -15.28 4.71 3.99
N GLY A 30 -14.84 3.52 4.38
CA GLY A 30 -15.25 2.86 5.62
C GLY A 30 -16.26 1.74 5.44
N SER A 31 -16.55 1.36 4.19
CA SER A 31 -17.47 0.27 3.86
C SER A 31 -17.14 -0.33 2.50
N VAL A 32 -17.53 -1.59 2.28
CA VAL A 32 -17.37 -2.29 1.00
C VAL A 32 -18.01 -1.51 -0.16
N ALA A 33 -19.23 -0.99 0.03
CA ALA A 33 -19.90 -0.20 -1.01
C ALA A 33 -19.13 1.11 -1.31
N GLY A 34 -18.63 1.78 -0.27
CA GLY A 34 -17.87 3.02 -0.40
C GLY A 34 -16.54 2.83 -1.14
N CYS A 35 -15.75 1.83 -0.75
CA CYS A 35 -14.47 1.53 -1.39
C CYS A 35 -14.66 1.02 -2.83
N GLN A 36 -15.71 0.25 -3.12
CA GLN A 36 -16.00 -0.20 -4.49
C GLN A 36 -16.42 0.95 -5.42
N ALA A 37 -17.10 1.96 -4.88
CA ALA A 37 -17.48 3.16 -5.62
C ALA A 37 -16.32 4.16 -5.80
N TYR A 38 -15.24 4.03 -5.02
CA TYR A 38 -14.08 4.90 -5.12
C TYR A 38 -13.27 4.56 -6.37
N ASN A 39 -12.90 5.57 -7.16
CA ASN A 39 -12.15 5.39 -8.41
C ASN A 39 -10.62 5.37 -8.22
N GLY A 40 -10.16 5.39 -6.98
CA GLY A 40 -8.74 5.41 -6.63
C GLY A 40 -8.09 6.79 -6.60
N LEU A 41 -8.78 7.86 -7.02
CA LEU A 41 -8.25 9.23 -7.01
C LEU A 41 -9.06 10.14 -6.08
N PRO A 42 -8.44 10.77 -5.06
CA PRO A 42 -9.19 11.61 -4.13
C PRO A 42 -9.64 12.91 -4.81
N ALA A 43 -10.70 13.52 -4.29
CA ALA A 43 -11.17 14.81 -4.78
C ALA A 43 -10.05 15.86 -4.75
N GLY A 44 -9.86 16.57 -5.86
CA GLY A 44 -8.78 17.56 -6.02
C GLY A 44 -7.39 16.97 -6.26
N TRP A 45 -7.25 15.68 -6.57
CA TRP A 45 -5.96 14.99 -6.76
C TRP A 45 -4.93 15.76 -7.59
N GLN A 46 -5.36 16.38 -8.68
CA GLN A 46 -4.49 17.07 -9.64
C GLN A 46 -4.11 18.49 -9.22
N SER A 47 -4.92 19.15 -8.38
CA SER A 47 -4.79 20.57 -8.06
C SER A 47 -4.42 20.85 -6.61
N ASN A 48 -4.67 19.92 -5.70
CA ASN A 48 -4.36 20.06 -4.29
C ASN A 48 -3.24 19.07 -3.88
N PRO A 49 -2.06 19.55 -3.46
CA PRO A 49 -0.96 18.70 -3.03
C PRO A 49 -1.30 17.83 -1.80
N GLN A 50 -2.30 18.22 -1.01
CA GLN A 50 -2.79 17.51 0.17
C GLN A 50 -4.08 16.71 -0.12
N ALA A 51 -4.48 16.56 -1.39
CA ALA A 51 -5.68 15.80 -1.75
C ALA A 51 -5.58 14.35 -1.24
N GLY A 52 -6.56 13.94 -0.44
CA GLY A 52 -6.59 12.60 0.17
C GLY A 52 -5.71 12.46 1.41
N MET A 53 -5.07 13.52 1.88
CA MET A 53 -4.26 13.50 3.10
C MET A 53 -5.03 14.01 4.32
N LEU A 54 -4.59 13.58 5.50
CA LEU A 54 -5.06 14.02 6.80
C LEU A 54 -3.92 14.73 7.54
N HIS A 55 -4.22 15.88 8.16
CA HIS A 55 -3.28 16.57 9.03
C HIS A 55 -3.23 15.88 10.40
N ILE A 56 -2.05 15.39 10.77
CA ILE A 56 -1.76 14.81 12.07
C ILE A 56 -1.04 15.84 12.91
N ARG A 57 -1.65 16.18 14.05
CA ARG A 57 -0.96 16.92 15.11
C ARG A 57 0.06 16.00 15.75
N GLY A 58 1.29 16.49 15.81
CA GLY A 58 2.40 15.84 16.48
C GLY A 58 2.20 15.75 17.99
N GLY A 59 3.08 14.98 18.61
CA GLY A 59 3.05 14.73 20.04
C GLY A 59 4.18 13.83 20.49
N ARG A 60 4.18 13.47 21.77
CA ARG A 60 5.11 12.47 22.29
C ARG A 60 4.40 11.13 22.42
N PHE A 61 5.04 10.06 21.96
CA PHE A 61 4.56 8.71 22.17
C PHE A 61 5.72 7.71 22.27
N THR A 62 5.42 6.51 22.75
CA THR A 62 6.38 5.42 22.87
C THR A 62 6.04 4.35 21.82
N PRO A 63 6.86 4.19 20.75
CA PRO A 63 6.65 3.14 19.76
C PRO A 63 6.99 1.77 20.35
N GLY A 64 6.37 0.73 19.80
CA GLY A 64 6.48 -0.65 20.27
C GLY A 64 5.47 -1.01 21.38
N SER A 65 5.38 -2.30 21.69
CA SER A 65 4.43 -2.87 22.64
C SER A 65 5.07 -3.93 23.53
N GLY A 66 4.68 -3.93 24.81
CA GLY A 66 5.05 -5.01 25.74
C GLY A 66 4.28 -6.31 25.52
N ALA A 67 3.21 -6.27 24.72
CA ALA A 67 2.33 -7.39 24.42
C ALA A 67 2.53 -7.99 23.01
N GLY A 68 3.64 -7.62 22.36
CA GLY A 68 4.02 -8.05 21.01
C GLY A 68 5.16 -9.08 20.98
N TYR A 69 5.76 -9.24 19.81
CA TYR A 69 6.99 -10.03 19.65
C TYR A 69 8.19 -9.36 20.34
N PRO A 70 9.27 -10.09 20.66
CA PRO A 70 10.47 -9.51 21.28
C PRO A 70 11.11 -8.34 20.54
N ASP A 71 11.03 -8.29 19.21
CA ASP A 71 11.52 -7.19 18.36
C ASP A 71 10.58 -5.98 18.32
N GLU A 72 9.39 -6.09 18.92
CA GLU A 72 8.41 -5.01 19.03
C GLU A 72 8.44 -4.33 20.40
N ARG A 73 9.37 -4.70 21.28
CA ARG A 73 9.43 -4.14 22.64
C ARG A 73 9.48 -2.61 22.62
N PRO A 74 8.83 -1.93 23.59
CA PRO A 74 8.75 -0.48 23.59
C PRO A 74 10.15 0.15 23.55
N LEU A 75 10.32 1.13 22.67
CA LEU A 75 11.54 1.92 22.57
C LEU A 75 11.47 3.14 23.51
N ALA A 76 12.44 4.05 23.38
CA ALA A 76 12.36 5.34 24.05
C ALA A 76 11.22 6.19 23.47
N ALA A 77 10.61 7.04 24.31
CA ALA A 77 9.59 7.98 23.85
C ALA A 77 10.18 8.97 22.82
N VAL A 78 9.52 9.10 21.68
CA VAL A 78 9.92 9.98 20.58
C VAL A 78 8.96 11.15 20.45
N ALA A 79 9.45 12.28 19.95
CA ALA A 79 8.63 13.40 19.55
C ALA A 79 8.31 13.29 18.05
N ILE A 80 7.05 13.48 17.72
CA ILE A 80 6.53 13.54 16.36
C ILE A 80 6.11 14.98 16.11
N GLU A 81 6.62 15.58 15.04
CA GLU A 81 6.19 16.90 14.56
C GLU A 81 4.85 16.79 13.82
N ASP A 82 4.17 17.91 13.58
CA ASP A 82 2.97 17.93 12.74
C ASP A 82 3.32 17.53 11.29
N PHE A 83 2.47 16.73 10.67
CA PHE A 83 2.65 16.25 9.30
C PHE A 83 1.31 15.94 8.65
N TRP A 84 1.28 15.87 7.32
CA TRP A 84 0.17 15.27 6.59
C TRP A 84 0.50 13.83 6.25
N ILE A 85 -0.49 12.94 6.26
CA ILE A 85 -0.36 11.55 5.84
C ILE A 85 -1.51 11.17 4.90
N ASP A 86 -1.24 10.37 3.88
CA ASP A 86 -2.29 9.83 3.02
C ASP A 86 -3.28 9.00 3.87
N ARG A 87 -4.58 9.23 3.64
CA ARG A 87 -5.65 8.55 4.37
C ARG A 87 -5.74 7.05 4.07
N THR A 88 -5.24 6.63 2.92
CA THR A 88 -5.22 5.27 2.40
C THR A 88 -3.83 4.93 1.90
N GLU A 89 -3.58 3.67 1.56
CA GLU A 89 -2.45 3.31 0.72
C GLU A 89 -2.54 3.97 -0.67
N VAL A 90 -1.40 4.08 -1.35
CA VAL A 90 -1.34 4.56 -2.73
C VAL A 90 -2.02 3.54 -3.65
N THR A 91 -3.01 4.01 -4.40
CA THR A 91 -3.80 3.17 -5.30
C THR A 91 -3.09 2.95 -6.64
N ARG A 92 -3.52 1.92 -7.37
CA ARG A 92 -3.08 1.70 -8.76
C ARG A 92 -3.44 2.86 -9.68
N ALA A 93 -4.59 3.50 -9.49
CA ALA A 93 -4.97 4.70 -10.25
C ALA A 93 -4.00 5.87 -9.99
N GLN A 94 -3.61 6.09 -8.73
CA GLN A 94 -2.64 7.12 -8.36
C GLN A 94 -1.25 6.81 -8.92
N PHE A 95 -0.78 5.57 -8.77
CA PHE A 95 0.52 5.15 -9.29
C PHE A 95 0.58 5.18 -10.82
N ALA A 96 -0.52 4.83 -11.49
CA ALA A 96 -0.64 4.96 -12.94
C ALA A 96 -0.53 6.41 -13.41
N ALA A 97 -1.10 7.37 -12.67
CA ALA A 97 -0.96 8.79 -12.99
C ALA A 97 0.51 9.23 -12.89
N PHE A 98 1.24 8.78 -11.86
CA PHE A 98 2.67 9.00 -11.72
C PHE A 98 3.45 8.45 -12.93
N VAL A 99 3.23 7.18 -13.27
CA VAL A 99 3.92 6.54 -14.41
C VAL A 99 3.58 7.24 -15.73
N SER A 100 2.31 7.61 -15.94
CA SER A 100 1.90 8.35 -17.14
C SER A 100 2.54 9.73 -17.24
N ALA A 101 2.76 10.42 -16.12
CA ALA A 101 3.32 11.76 -16.11
C ALA A 101 4.85 11.78 -16.28
N THR A 102 5.53 10.70 -15.86
CA THR A 102 7.00 10.67 -15.75
C THR A 102 7.66 9.68 -16.71
N GLY A 103 6.91 8.74 -17.27
CA GLY A 103 7.47 7.60 -18.00
C GLY A 103 8.24 6.63 -17.10
N TYR A 104 7.99 6.66 -15.78
CA TYR A 104 8.74 5.85 -14.81
C TYR A 104 8.57 4.35 -15.07
N LEU A 105 9.69 3.63 -15.01
CA LEU A 105 9.77 2.18 -15.12
C LEU A 105 10.14 1.61 -13.76
N THR A 106 9.32 0.73 -13.18
CA THR A 106 9.58 0.15 -11.86
C THR A 106 10.78 -0.79 -11.85
N ASP A 107 11.35 -1.02 -10.68
CA ASP A 107 12.43 -1.99 -10.52
C ASP A 107 11.99 -3.41 -10.87
N ALA A 108 10.73 -3.79 -10.60
CA ALA A 108 10.17 -5.07 -11.02
C ALA A 108 10.14 -5.20 -12.56
N GLU A 109 9.81 -4.13 -13.27
CA GLU A 109 9.84 -4.08 -14.74
C GLU A 109 11.29 -4.15 -15.28
N ARG A 110 12.25 -3.45 -14.64
CA ARG A 110 13.68 -3.47 -15.02
C ARG A 110 14.33 -4.83 -14.77
N ALA A 111 14.10 -5.40 -13.59
CA ALA A 111 14.61 -6.71 -13.19
C ALA A 111 13.87 -7.87 -13.87
N GLY A 112 12.67 -7.60 -14.39
CA GLY A 112 11.85 -8.53 -15.14
C GLY A 112 11.19 -9.62 -14.28
N ALA A 113 10.97 -9.38 -12.98
CA ALA A 113 10.29 -10.31 -12.08
C ALA A 113 9.91 -9.65 -10.74
N ALA A 114 8.95 -10.26 -10.04
CA ALA A 114 8.56 -9.94 -8.67
C ALA A 114 8.20 -11.22 -7.90
N ALA A 115 8.22 -11.17 -6.58
CA ALA A 115 7.74 -12.27 -5.74
C ALA A 115 6.21 -12.26 -5.65
N VAL A 116 5.58 -13.37 -6.00
CA VAL A 116 4.12 -13.56 -5.98
C VAL A 116 3.73 -14.67 -5.03
N PHE A 117 2.57 -14.51 -4.40
CA PHE A 117 1.98 -15.54 -3.56
C PHE A 117 1.13 -16.48 -4.43
N ARG A 118 1.32 -17.78 -4.22
CA ARG A 118 0.51 -18.85 -4.79
C ARG A 118 0.18 -19.83 -3.69
N VAL A 119 -1.10 -20.17 -3.54
CA VAL A 119 -1.49 -21.29 -2.68
C VAL A 119 -0.75 -22.53 -3.20
N PRO A 120 0.00 -23.26 -2.34
CA PRO A 120 0.64 -24.49 -2.77
C PRO A 120 -0.42 -25.45 -3.31
N GLY A 121 -0.28 -25.90 -4.56
CA GLY A 121 -1.12 -26.98 -5.10
C GLY A 121 -0.70 -28.35 -4.54
N ASP A 122 -1.43 -29.41 -4.90
CA ASP A 122 -1.18 -30.80 -4.47
C ASP A 122 0.17 -31.39 -4.91
N ASN A 123 1.03 -30.63 -5.61
CA ASN A 123 2.30 -31.13 -6.11
C ASN A 123 3.42 -30.93 -5.06
N PRO A 124 3.83 -31.98 -4.32
CA PRO A 124 4.79 -31.88 -3.22
C PRO A 124 6.24 -31.75 -3.71
N ALA A 125 6.46 -31.68 -5.03
CA ALA A 125 7.78 -31.77 -5.65
C ALA A 125 8.61 -30.47 -5.57
N SER A 126 8.04 -29.37 -5.07
CA SER A 126 8.82 -28.19 -4.72
C SER A 126 9.46 -28.41 -3.35
N ALA A 127 10.66 -29.00 -3.31
CA ALA A 127 11.57 -28.97 -2.17
C ALA A 127 12.08 -27.55 -1.82
N SER A 128 11.29 -26.52 -2.14
CA SER A 128 11.53 -25.13 -1.76
C SER A 128 11.12 -24.95 -0.30
N PRO A 129 11.93 -24.27 0.53
CA PRO A 129 11.57 -23.95 1.91
C PRO A 129 10.31 -23.08 2.01
N LEU A 130 9.89 -22.44 0.91
CA LEU A 130 8.74 -21.53 0.81
C LEU A 130 7.81 -21.93 -0.36
N PRO A 131 6.96 -22.96 -0.23
CA PRO A 131 6.21 -23.47 -1.37
C PRO A 131 5.17 -22.47 -1.93
N TRP A 132 4.84 -21.40 -1.19
CA TRP A 132 3.87 -20.39 -1.61
C TRP A 132 4.45 -19.11 -2.20
N TRP A 133 5.74 -18.81 -1.99
CA TRP A 133 6.38 -17.66 -2.63
C TRP A 133 7.08 -18.10 -3.91
N GLN A 134 6.76 -17.45 -5.03
CA GLN A 134 7.39 -17.73 -6.31
C GLN A 134 7.97 -16.45 -6.89
N TYR A 135 9.23 -16.51 -7.35
CA TYR A 135 9.83 -15.41 -8.10
C TYR A 135 9.38 -15.53 -9.56
N LEU A 136 8.33 -14.77 -9.92
CA LEU A 136 7.64 -14.94 -11.19
C LEU A 136 8.18 -13.95 -12.23
N LYS A 137 8.74 -14.50 -13.32
CA LYS A 137 9.22 -13.73 -14.45
C LYS A 137 8.09 -12.92 -15.09
N GLY A 138 8.36 -11.64 -15.32
CA GLY A 138 7.45 -10.66 -15.91
C GLY A 138 6.35 -10.16 -14.97
N ALA A 139 6.32 -10.62 -13.71
CA ALA A 139 5.40 -10.07 -12.72
C ALA A 139 5.83 -8.66 -12.29
N ASN A 140 4.88 -7.74 -12.24
CA ASN A 140 5.06 -6.33 -11.85
C ASN A 140 3.69 -5.70 -11.57
N TRP A 141 3.67 -4.43 -11.12
CA TRP A 141 2.44 -3.72 -10.75
C TRP A 141 1.35 -3.67 -11.84
N ARG A 142 1.69 -3.78 -13.13
CA ARG A 142 0.73 -3.86 -14.26
C ARG A 142 0.30 -5.29 -14.57
N TYR A 143 1.13 -6.28 -14.27
CA TYR A 143 0.90 -7.70 -14.53
C TYR A 143 1.21 -8.50 -13.27
N PRO A 144 0.36 -8.41 -12.23
CA PRO A 144 0.70 -8.95 -10.92
C PRO A 144 0.86 -10.46 -10.90
N ASP A 145 0.15 -11.14 -11.80
CA ASP A 145 0.21 -12.58 -12.02
C ASP A 145 1.14 -12.99 -13.17
N GLY A 146 2.02 -12.08 -13.60
CA GLY A 146 2.91 -12.28 -14.74
C GLY A 146 2.25 -12.02 -16.09
N PRO A 147 3.02 -12.13 -17.19
CA PRO A 147 2.60 -11.67 -18.53
C PRO A 147 1.49 -12.50 -19.17
N ASN A 148 1.27 -13.72 -18.67
CA ASN A 148 0.18 -14.61 -19.12
C ASN A 148 -1.10 -14.42 -18.31
N GLY A 149 -1.05 -13.67 -17.21
CA GLY A 149 -2.21 -13.31 -16.42
C GLY A 149 -2.91 -12.06 -16.98
N PRO A 150 -4.10 -11.71 -16.45
CA PRO A 150 -4.74 -10.45 -16.78
C PRO A 150 -3.88 -9.27 -16.33
N ALA A 151 -3.90 -8.20 -17.12
CA ALA A 151 -3.34 -6.92 -16.68
C ALA A 151 -4.15 -6.40 -15.48
N ALA A 152 -3.47 -5.77 -14.52
CA ALA A 152 -4.10 -5.09 -13.42
C ALA A 152 -4.99 -3.95 -13.94
N VAL A 153 -6.18 -3.84 -13.37
CA VAL A 153 -7.04 -2.67 -13.55
C VAL A 153 -6.39 -1.49 -12.80
N LEU A 154 -6.40 -0.31 -13.41
CA LEU A 154 -5.82 0.92 -12.84
C LEU A 154 -6.84 1.61 -11.94
N ASP A 155 -7.11 0.97 -10.79
CA ASP A 155 -8.27 1.21 -9.94
C ASP A 155 -7.88 1.62 -8.51
N GLN A 156 -8.79 1.43 -7.56
CA GLN A 156 -8.64 1.76 -6.16
C GLN A 156 -7.96 0.67 -5.30
N GLN A 157 -7.48 -0.44 -5.89
CA GLN A 157 -6.65 -1.37 -5.13
C GLN A 157 -5.29 -0.72 -4.81
N PRO A 158 -4.66 -1.07 -3.68
CA PRO A 158 -3.30 -0.61 -3.38
C PRO A 158 -2.34 -1.10 -4.47
N VAL A 159 -1.39 -0.24 -4.86
CA VAL A 159 -0.30 -0.66 -5.74
C VAL A 159 0.65 -1.58 -4.96
N THR A 160 1.02 -2.71 -5.56
CA THR A 160 2.01 -3.66 -5.02
C THR A 160 3.06 -3.97 -6.06
N GLN A 161 4.04 -4.82 -5.70
CA GLN A 161 5.20 -5.15 -6.55
C GLN A 161 6.01 -3.90 -6.94
N VAL A 162 6.12 -2.99 -5.98
CA VAL A 162 6.95 -1.79 -6.02
C VAL A 162 8.04 -1.91 -4.96
N THR A 163 9.27 -1.52 -5.32
CA THR A 163 10.38 -1.48 -4.37
C THR A 163 10.32 -0.22 -3.49
N LEU A 164 11.24 -0.13 -2.53
CA LEU A 164 11.42 1.11 -1.78
C LEU A 164 11.72 2.29 -2.72
N ALA A 165 12.58 2.07 -3.73
CA ALA A 165 12.96 3.12 -4.68
C ALA A 165 11.77 3.59 -5.52
N ASP A 166 10.92 2.67 -5.96
CA ASP A 166 9.68 2.99 -6.67
C ASP A 166 8.73 3.83 -5.81
N ALA A 167 8.53 3.44 -4.55
CA ALA A 167 7.71 4.16 -3.59
C ALA A 167 8.26 5.57 -3.28
N GLN A 168 9.58 5.70 -3.12
CA GLN A 168 10.25 6.98 -2.91
C GLN A 168 10.16 7.89 -4.13
N ALA A 169 10.34 7.36 -5.34
CA ALA A 169 10.21 8.12 -6.58
C ALA A 169 8.80 8.68 -6.74
N TYR A 170 7.78 7.86 -6.45
CA TYR A 170 6.39 8.32 -6.41
C TYR A 170 6.18 9.42 -5.37
N ALA A 171 6.66 9.23 -4.14
CA ALA A 171 6.47 10.19 -3.06
C ALA A 171 7.12 11.54 -3.41
N GLN A 172 8.34 11.52 -3.94
CA GLN A 172 9.05 12.70 -4.40
C GLN A 172 8.29 13.44 -5.51
N TRP A 173 7.71 12.70 -6.48
CA TRP A 173 6.91 13.30 -7.54
C TRP A 173 5.68 14.08 -7.00
N ARG A 174 5.11 13.65 -5.87
CA ARG A 174 4.02 14.39 -5.18
C ARG A 174 4.51 15.53 -4.28
N GLY A 175 5.82 15.72 -4.16
CA GLY A 175 6.42 16.63 -3.17
C GLY A 175 6.26 16.12 -1.74
N ASN A 176 6.21 14.80 -1.57
CA ASN A 176 6.03 14.08 -0.32
C ASN A 176 7.27 13.20 -0.03
N THR A 177 7.25 12.48 1.09
CA THR A 177 8.20 11.41 1.44
C THR A 177 7.43 10.19 1.95
N LEU A 178 8.11 9.07 2.19
CA LEU A 178 7.55 7.95 2.96
C LEU A 178 7.53 8.30 4.46
N PRO A 179 6.58 7.75 5.24
CA PRO A 179 6.61 7.92 6.69
C PRO A 179 7.85 7.26 7.30
N SER A 180 8.34 7.82 8.40
CA SER A 180 9.17 7.04 9.32
C SER A 180 8.35 5.95 10.01
N GLU A 181 9.01 4.92 10.53
CA GLU A 181 8.36 3.89 11.34
C GLU A 181 7.56 4.52 12.49
N ALA A 182 8.15 5.53 13.14
CA ALA A 182 7.51 6.22 14.24
C ALA A 182 6.31 7.06 13.82
N GLN A 183 6.38 7.78 12.70
CA GLN A 183 5.24 8.53 12.15
C GLN A 183 4.09 7.59 11.79
N TRP A 184 4.41 6.47 11.14
CA TRP A 184 3.44 5.47 10.75
C TRP A 184 2.74 4.87 11.98
N GLU A 185 3.50 4.45 13.00
CA GLU A 185 2.92 3.81 14.19
C GLU A 185 2.11 4.81 15.03
N TYR A 186 2.59 6.06 15.14
CA TYR A 186 1.84 7.14 15.78
C TYR A 186 0.47 7.33 15.14
N ALA A 187 0.44 7.40 13.81
CA ALA A 187 -0.77 7.54 13.02
C ALA A 187 -1.68 6.30 13.13
N ALA A 188 -1.12 5.09 13.12
CA ALA A 188 -1.87 3.84 13.22
C ALA A 188 -2.58 3.70 14.58
N ARG A 189 -1.88 4.05 15.67
CA ARG A 189 -2.41 3.97 17.05
C ARG A 189 -3.52 4.95 17.35
N ALA A 190 -3.56 6.10 16.66
CA ALA A 190 -4.58 7.12 16.87
C ALA A 190 -4.76 7.57 18.35
N GLY A 191 -3.66 7.57 19.12
CA GLY A 191 -3.68 7.90 20.55
C GLY A 191 -4.00 6.71 21.48
N GLY A 192 -4.29 5.54 20.94
CA GLY A 192 -4.52 4.29 21.68
C GLY A 192 -3.30 3.36 21.77
N ASP A 193 -3.54 2.17 22.30
CA ASP A 193 -2.56 1.09 22.36
C ASP A 193 -2.58 0.21 21.11
N SER A 194 -1.47 -0.47 20.84
CA SER A 194 -1.43 -1.53 19.83
C SER A 194 -2.18 -2.77 20.31
N GLN A 195 -2.80 -3.48 19.37
CA GLN A 195 -3.39 -4.80 19.59
C GLN A 195 -2.35 -5.78 20.16
N ARG A 196 -2.84 -6.77 20.92
CA ARG A 196 -2.00 -7.79 21.56
C ARG A 196 -1.64 -8.90 20.57
N LEU A 197 -0.51 -9.55 20.78
CA LEU A 197 -0.14 -10.71 19.96
C LEU A 197 -1.18 -11.84 20.12
N GLY A 198 -1.66 -12.37 19.00
CA GLY A 198 -2.68 -13.41 18.94
C GLY A 198 -4.13 -12.90 18.98
N GLU A 199 -4.33 -11.59 19.14
CA GLU A 199 -5.65 -10.95 19.04
C GLU A 199 -5.95 -10.65 17.56
N GLU A 200 -6.96 -11.31 17.01
CA GLU A 200 -7.41 -11.04 15.64
C GLU A 200 -8.15 -9.70 15.56
N PRO A 201 -7.99 -8.94 14.45
CA PRO A 201 -8.67 -7.67 14.27
C PRO A 201 -10.15 -7.92 13.94
N ARG A 202 -10.96 -8.14 14.97
CA ARG A 202 -12.40 -8.39 14.89
C ARG A 202 -13.19 -7.43 15.77
N ASP A 203 -14.42 -7.13 15.37
CA ASP A 203 -15.36 -6.35 16.18
C ASP A 203 -16.00 -7.19 17.30
N ALA A 204 -16.86 -6.56 18.11
CA ALA A 204 -17.56 -7.22 19.21
C ALA A 204 -18.50 -8.37 18.78
N HIS A 205 -18.83 -8.47 17.48
CA HIS A 205 -19.63 -9.55 16.91
C HIS A 205 -18.77 -10.62 16.24
N GLY A 206 -17.44 -10.52 16.37
CA GLY A 206 -16.49 -11.44 15.75
C GLY A 206 -16.28 -11.21 14.25
N ARG A 207 -16.73 -10.09 13.69
CA ARG A 207 -16.53 -9.80 12.26
C ARG A 207 -15.17 -9.16 12.02
N PRO A 208 -14.40 -9.57 10.98
CA PRO A 208 -13.15 -8.93 10.63
C PRO A 208 -13.30 -7.42 10.42
N VAL A 209 -12.35 -6.63 10.95
CA VAL A 209 -12.28 -5.17 10.77
C VAL A 209 -11.03 -4.73 10.00
N ALA A 210 -10.33 -5.67 9.38
CA ALA A 210 -9.19 -5.46 8.51
C ALA A 210 -9.12 -6.60 7.47
N ASN A 211 -8.37 -6.41 6.39
CA ASN A 211 -8.10 -7.46 5.40
C ASN A 211 -6.89 -8.30 5.84
N TYR A 212 -7.11 -9.56 6.20
CA TYR A 212 -6.08 -10.49 6.63
C TYR A 212 -6.48 -11.93 6.27
N TRP A 213 -5.67 -12.93 6.59
CA TRP A 213 -5.98 -14.32 6.27
C TRP A 213 -6.82 -14.96 7.38
N GLN A 214 -8.03 -15.43 7.05
CA GLN A 214 -8.84 -16.30 7.91
C GLN A 214 -8.80 -17.74 7.38
N GLY A 215 -8.60 -18.72 8.27
CA GLY A 215 -8.46 -20.14 7.90
C GLY A 215 -7.03 -20.68 8.08
N ILE A 216 -6.73 -21.79 7.38
CA ILE A 216 -5.45 -22.51 7.51
C ILE A 216 -4.45 -21.94 6.51
N PHE A 217 -3.63 -20.97 6.93
CA PHE A 217 -2.52 -20.49 6.10
C PHE A 217 -1.50 -21.62 5.81
N PRO A 218 -0.96 -21.75 4.59
CA PRO A 218 -1.26 -21.02 3.34
C PRO A 218 -2.29 -21.74 2.44
N LEU A 219 -3.02 -22.71 2.98
CA LEU A 219 -3.81 -23.69 2.22
C LEU A 219 -5.24 -23.22 1.93
N THR A 220 -5.95 -22.72 2.95
CA THR A 220 -7.35 -22.28 2.83
C THR A 220 -7.53 -20.87 3.37
N ASN A 221 -8.05 -19.98 2.53
CA ASN A 221 -8.50 -18.64 2.93
C ASN A 221 -10.03 -18.63 2.87
N ASP A 222 -10.67 -18.48 4.02
CA ASP A 222 -12.12 -18.48 4.18
C ASP A 222 -12.74 -17.15 3.70
N ALA A 223 -11.92 -16.10 3.52
CA ALA A 223 -12.32 -14.77 3.06
C ALA A 223 -13.52 -14.21 3.85
N GLU A 224 -13.52 -14.40 5.16
CA GLU A 224 -14.58 -13.92 6.06
C GLU A 224 -14.67 -12.39 6.05
N ASP A 225 -13.56 -11.72 5.75
CA ASP A 225 -13.47 -10.26 5.58
C ASP A 225 -13.99 -9.77 4.22
N GLY A 226 -14.34 -10.69 3.31
CA GLY A 226 -14.83 -10.43 1.96
C GLY A 226 -13.76 -10.42 0.88
N PHE A 227 -12.48 -10.65 1.20
CA PHE A 227 -11.36 -10.54 0.27
C PHE A 227 -10.36 -11.71 0.40
N ALA A 228 -10.27 -12.53 -0.65
CA ALA A 228 -9.24 -13.59 -0.73
C ALA A 228 -7.81 -13.07 -1.03
N GLY A 229 -7.67 -11.75 -1.25
CA GLY A 229 -6.47 -11.09 -1.73
C GLY A 229 -6.48 -9.60 -1.38
N LEU A 230 -6.01 -8.73 -2.26
CA LEU A 230 -6.08 -7.28 -2.04
C LEU A 230 -7.54 -6.79 -1.98
N ALA A 231 -7.83 -5.95 -0.99
CA ALA A 231 -9.05 -5.18 -0.92
C ALA A 231 -8.82 -3.80 -1.59
N PRO A 232 -9.85 -3.20 -2.22
CA PRO A 232 -9.88 -1.76 -2.47
C PRO A 232 -9.51 -0.98 -1.21
N VAL A 233 -8.80 0.14 -1.36
CA VAL A 233 -8.48 0.98 -0.21
C VAL A 233 -9.74 1.57 0.42
N GLY A 234 -9.78 1.63 1.75
CA GLY A 234 -10.86 2.20 2.53
C GLY A 234 -12.10 1.32 2.65
N CYS A 235 -12.00 0.00 2.52
CA CYS A 235 -13.17 -0.88 2.71
C CYS A 235 -13.58 -1.07 4.17
N PHE A 236 -12.61 -1.02 5.09
CA PHE A 236 -12.84 -1.16 6.52
C PHE A 236 -12.95 0.21 7.20
N ALA A 237 -13.50 0.25 8.41
CA ALA A 237 -13.64 1.48 9.17
C ALA A 237 -12.28 2.17 9.36
N ALA A 238 -12.29 3.50 9.35
CA ALA A 238 -11.10 4.26 9.72
C ALA A 238 -10.79 4.09 11.22
N ASN A 239 -9.53 4.28 11.59
CA ASN A 239 -9.17 4.51 12.99
C ASN A 239 -9.70 5.87 13.48
N ASP A 240 -9.50 6.19 14.76
CA ASP A 240 -10.05 7.40 15.40
C ASP A 240 -9.53 8.73 14.80
N LEU A 241 -8.48 8.69 13.99
CA LEU A 241 -7.98 9.85 13.24
C LEU A 241 -8.64 10.00 11.86
N GLY A 242 -9.25 8.95 11.32
CA GLY A 242 -9.80 8.94 9.97
C GLY A 242 -8.88 8.34 8.91
N LEU A 243 -7.90 7.53 9.33
CA LEU A 243 -6.98 6.75 8.48
C LEU A 243 -7.52 5.33 8.26
N PHE A 244 -7.43 4.85 7.04
CA PHE A 244 -7.91 3.54 6.62
C PHE A 244 -6.76 2.56 6.45
N ASP A 245 -7.07 1.28 6.62
CA ASP A 245 -6.20 0.14 6.32
C ASP A 245 -4.80 0.28 6.94
N MET A 246 -4.73 0.91 8.13
CA MET A 246 -3.48 1.01 8.89
C MET A 246 -3.00 -0.38 9.34
N ILE A 247 -3.85 -1.41 9.32
CA ILE A 247 -3.47 -2.79 9.57
C ILE A 247 -4.09 -3.70 8.51
N GLY A 248 -3.36 -4.72 8.10
CA GLY A 248 -3.79 -5.63 7.03
C GLY A 248 -3.66 -5.02 5.64
N ASN A 249 -4.37 -5.62 4.68
CA ASN A 249 -4.35 -5.29 3.25
C ASN A 249 -2.95 -5.40 2.62
N VAL A 250 -2.10 -4.38 2.71
CA VAL A 250 -0.70 -4.46 2.27
C VAL A 250 0.24 -3.98 3.35
N TRP A 251 1.41 -4.61 3.40
CA TRP A 251 2.54 -4.06 4.13
C TRP A 251 2.93 -2.71 3.54
N GLU A 252 3.40 -1.80 4.38
CA GLU A 252 3.74 -0.45 3.93
C GLU A 252 5.20 -0.08 4.18
N TRP A 253 5.85 0.43 3.12
CA TRP A 253 7.21 0.96 3.19
C TRP A 253 7.35 2.13 4.15
N THR A 254 8.39 2.09 4.98
CA THR A 254 8.86 3.22 5.80
C THR A 254 10.29 3.64 5.43
N THR A 255 10.74 4.79 5.91
CA THR A 255 12.11 5.26 5.67
C THR A 255 13.18 4.51 6.46
N ASP A 256 12.78 3.82 7.53
CA ASP A 256 13.70 3.33 8.56
C ASP A 256 14.48 2.10 8.09
N VAL A 257 15.80 2.16 8.32
CA VAL A 257 16.69 1.02 8.09
C VAL A 257 16.48 0.01 9.20
N GLN A 258 16.36 -1.27 8.85
CA GLN A 258 16.29 -2.31 9.86
C GLN A 258 17.63 -2.43 10.61
N ARG A 259 17.59 -2.24 11.93
CA ARG A 259 18.74 -2.35 12.84
C ARG A 259 18.40 -3.26 14.02
N GLY A 260 19.38 -4.02 14.51
CA GLY A 260 19.23 -4.86 15.69
C GLY A 260 18.53 -6.19 15.41
N LEU A 261 18.06 -6.83 16.49
CA LEU A 261 17.36 -8.12 16.44
C LEU A 261 15.98 -7.92 15.79
N LEU A 262 15.76 -8.56 14.64
CA LEU A 262 14.43 -8.80 14.11
C LEU A 262 14.16 -10.30 14.18
N ILE A 263 12.95 -10.68 14.57
CA ILE A 263 12.54 -12.08 14.43
C ILE A 263 11.88 -12.19 13.06
N SER A 264 12.71 -12.45 12.05
CA SER A 264 12.26 -12.80 10.70
C SER A 264 11.40 -14.07 10.79
N HIS A 265 10.34 -14.11 10.00
CA HIS A 265 9.52 -15.32 9.86
C HIS A 265 10.37 -16.45 9.30
N ALA A 266 10.72 -17.42 10.15
CA ALA A 266 11.20 -18.72 9.72
C ALA A 266 10.12 -19.33 8.82
N ASN A 267 10.40 -19.34 7.51
CA ASN A 267 9.64 -19.94 6.40
C ASN A 267 8.62 -19.04 5.68
N GLY A 268 8.85 -17.73 5.46
CA GLY A 268 8.12 -17.01 4.40
C GLY A 268 8.61 -15.62 4.02
N ASP A 269 9.90 -15.35 4.25
CA ASP A 269 10.58 -14.18 3.72
C ASP A 269 10.89 -14.39 2.22
N PRO A 270 10.25 -13.68 1.29
CA PRO A 270 10.51 -13.84 -0.14
C PRO A 270 11.95 -13.44 -0.52
N GLY A 271 12.69 -12.74 0.35
CA GLY A 271 14.12 -12.43 0.18
C GLY A 271 14.99 -13.69 0.07
N LEU A 272 14.57 -14.81 0.68
CA LEU A 272 15.26 -16.09 0.58
C LEU A 272 15.31 -16.63 -0.85
N LEU A 273 14.44 -16.16 -1.76
CA LEU A 273 14.40 -16.59 -3.16
C LEU A 273 15.53 -16.00 -4.02
N ARG A 274 16.24 -14.95 -3.55
CA ARG A 274 17.16 -14.17 -4.40
C ARG A 274 18.66 -14.40 -4.17
N GLY A 275 19.05 -15.21 -3.18
CA GLY A 275 20.46 -15.42 -2.84
C GLY A 275 21.14 -14.17 -2.25
N ALA A 276 22.29 -14.34 -1.59
CA ALA A 276 22.79 -13.40 -0.57
C ALA A 276 23.79 -12.30 -1.02
N SER A 277 23.93 -11.95 -2.31
CA SER A 277 25.00 -11.03 -2.75
C SER A 277 24.52 -9.65 -3.21
N GLY A 278 25.17 -8.60 -2.67
CA GLY A 278 25.14 -7.23 -3.21
C GLY A 278 23.87 -6.41 -2.99
N GLN A 279 22.89 -6.91 -2.24
CA GLN A 279 21.60 -6.25 -2.08
C GLN A 279 21.63 -5.07 -1.09
N PRO A 280 20.83 -4.02 -1.30
CA PRO A 280 20.67 -2.96 -0.32
C PRO A 280 20.16 -3.56 1.00
N GLY A 281 20.63 -3.02 2.13
CA GLY A 281 20.17 -3.48 3.44
C GLY A 281 18.65 -3.36 3.59
N PRO A 282 18.01 -4.23 4.39
CA PRO A 282 16.55 -4.23 4.55
C PRO A 282 16.01 -2.92 5.15
N ARG A 283 14.75 -2.62 4.87
CA ARG A 283 13.97 -1.57 5.53
C ARG A 283 12.89 -2.17 6.42
N ILE A 284 12.33 -1.32 7.27
CA ILE A 284 11.14 -1.64 8.02
C ILE A 284 9.89 -1.40 7.17
N ILE A 285 9.02 -2.40 7.18
CA ILE A 285 7.64 -2.31 6.74
C ILE A 285 6.70 -2.47 7.94
N LYS A 286 5.52 -1.85 7.86
CA LYS A 286 4.52 -1.81 8.94
C LYS A 286 3.13 -2.24 8.44
N GLY A 287 2.26 -2.65 9.37
CA GLY A 287 0.83 -2.87 9.11
C GLY A 287 0.38 -4.31 8.92
N GLY A 288 1.23 -5.23 8.44
CA GLY A 288 0.78 -6.53 7.99
C GLY A 288 0.13 -6.47 6.60
N SER A 289 -0.32 -7.60 6.08
CA SER A 289 -1.02 -7.67 4.79
C SER A 289 -2.17 -8.66 4.82
N PHE A 290 -2.87 -8.81 3.70
CA PHE A 290 -3.89 -9.83 3.47
C PHE A 290 -3.38 -11.28 3.66
N LEU A 291 -2.06 -11.49 3.72
CA LEU A 291 -1.44 -12.81 3.98
C LEU A 291 -1.12 -13.05 5.47
N CYS A 292 -1.32 -12.05 6.33
CA CYS A 292 -1.09 -12.20 7.76
C CYS A 292 -2.18 -13.09 8.39
N ALA A 293 -1.75 -14.10 9.15
CA ALA A 293 -2.63 -15.04 9.83
C ALA A 293 -2.17 -15.23 11.27
N THR A 294 -3.10 -15.45 12.20
CA THR A 294 -2.79 -15.71 13.62
C THR A 294 -1.86 -16.92 13.79
N SER A 295 -2.02 -17.93 12.94
CA SER A 295 -1.25 -19.18 12.93
C SER A 295 0.17 -19.05 12.38
N TYR A 296 0.52 -17.91 11.77
CA TYR A 296 1.76 -17.76 11.02
C TYR A 296 2.43 -16.39 11.21
N CYS A 297 1.72 -15.33 10.82
CA CYS A 297 2.18 -13.94 10.86
C CYS A 297 1.10 -13.05 11.49
N ALA A 298 1.11 -12.95 12.82
CA ALA A 298 0.20 -12.08 13.56
C ALA A 298 0.74 -10.63 13.63
N ARG A 299 1.12 -10.06 12.47
CA ARG A 299 1.69 -8.71 12.36
C ARG A 299 0.72 -7.66 11.78
N TYR A 300 -0.58 -7.96 11.76
CA TYR A 300 -1.67 -7.00 11.51
C TYR A 300 -1.94 -6.05 12.69
N ARG A 301 -0.87 -5.52 13.32
CA ARG A 301 -0.94 -4.73 14.55
C ARG A 301 -0.11 -3.46 14.41
N ALA A 302 -0.54 -2.36 15.04
CA ALA A 302 0.17 -1.09 14.91
C ALA A 302 1.64 -1.14 15.36
N ALA A 303 1.94 -1.86 16.44
CA ALA A 303 3.31 -2.04 16.93
C ALA A 303 4.14 -3.02 16.09
N ALA A 304 3.50 -3.82 15.24
CA ALA A 304 4.23 -4.83 14.49
C ALA A 304 5.14 -4.20 13.45
N ARG A 305 6.26 -4.87 13.20
CA ARG A 305 7.31 -4.48 12.25
C ARG A 305 7.91 -5.71 11.62
N GLU A 306 8.34 -5.59 10.37
CA GLU A 306 8.98 -6.68 9.63
C GLU A 306 10.12 -6.10 8.75
N ARG A 307 11.11 -6.93 8.42
CA ARG A 307 12.14 -6.56 7.44
C ARG A 307 11.63 -6.83 6.04
N GLN A 308 11.97 -5.95 5.12
CA GLN A 308 11.80 -6.19 3.70
C GLN A 308 13.07 -5.76 2.95
N ASP A 309 13.55 -6.62 2.06
CA ASP A 309 14.67 -6.29 1.17
C ASP A 309 14.25 -5.14 0.24
N ALA A 310 15.01 -4.04 0.28
CA ALA A 310 14.57 -2.76 -0.26
C ALA A 310 14.34 -2.77 -1.79
N ASP A 311 14.98 -3.71 -2.49
CA ASP A 311 14.91 -3.89 -3.94
C ASP A 311 14.04 -5.08 -4.37
N LEU A 312 13.32 -5.71 -3.42
CA LEU A 312 12.44 -6.83 -3.69
C LEU A 312 10.98 -6.39 -3.76
N ALA A 313 10.47 -6.34 -4.99
CA ALA A 313 9.05 -6.18 -5.28
C ALA A 313 8.25 -7.44 -4.91
N THR A 314 7.20 -7.29 -4.10
CA THR A 314 6.35 -8.41 -3.66
C THR A 314 4.86 -8.09 -3.84
N ALA A 315 4.04 -9.12 -4.02
CA ALA A 315 2.59 -8.99 -4.24
C ALA A 315 1.79 -8.41 -3.06
N HIS A 316 2.41 -8.29 -1.88
CA HIS A 316 1.76 -7.91 -0.62
C HIS A 316 2.38 -6.68 0.06
N VAL A 317 3.31 -5.98 -0.60
CA VAL A 317 3.93 -4.75 -0.09
C VAL A 317 3.57 -3.60 -1.03
N GLY A 318 2.97 -2.55 -0.44
CA GLY A 318 2.68 -1.26 -1.03
C GLY A 318 3.23 -0.14 -0.15
N PHE A 319 2.58 1.02 -0.13
CA PHE A 319 3.00 2.16 0.68
C PHE A 319 1.92 3.25 0.76
N ARG A 320 2.09 4.16 1.73
CA ARG A 320 1.43 5.48 1.78
C ARG A 320 2.47 6.57 1.96
N THR A 321 2.11 7.84 1.70
CA THR A 321 3.06 8.97 1.78
C THR A 321 2.73 9.95 2.89
N VAL A 322 3.73 10.73 3.29
CA VAL A 322 3.60 11.86 4.21
C VAL A 322 4.13 13.15 3.59
N ARG A 323 3.58 14.28 4.01
CA ARG A 323 4.08 15.61 3.66
C ARG A 323 4.45 16.33 4.94
N LEU A 324 5.73 16.70 5.05
CA LEU A 324 6.22 17.48 6.18
C LEU A 324 5.70 18.91 6.09
N ILE A 325 5.40 19.50 7.25
CA ILE A 325 5.03 20.91 7.33
C ILE A 325 6.33 21.71 7.42
N THR A 326 6.72 22.35 6.33
CA THR A 326 7.77 23.35 6.40
C THR A 326 7.23 24.58 7.11
N ALA A 327 7.88 24.99 8.21
CA ALA A 327 7.59 26.29 8.81
C ALA A 327 7.76 27.40 7.76
N PRO A 328 6.91 28.43 7.74
CA PRO A 328 7.14 29.58 6.89
C PRO A 328 8.50 30.20 7.24
N ASP A 329 9.28 30.51 6.21
CA ASP A 329 10.61 31.10 6.34
C ASP A 329 10.50 32.40 7.16
N SER A 330 11.18 32.47 8.30
CA SER A 330 11.12 33.61 9.23
C SER A 330 11.87 34.86 8.73
N THR A 331 12.05 34.98 7.41
CA THR A 331 12.94 35.94 6.75
C THR A 331 12.21 36.96 5.87
N GLN A 332 10.91 37.17 6.04
CA GLN A 332 10.23 38.35 5.49
C GLN A 332 10.18 39.44 6.57
N PRO A 333 11.01 40.50 6.50
CA PRO A 333 10.80 41.68 7.31
C PRO A 333 9.53 42.41 6.83
N GLU A 334 8.74 42.91 7.80
CA GLU A 334 7.59 43.80 7.58
C GLU A 334 7.93 45.03 6.73
#